data_AF-A0A348NP05-F1
#
_entry.id   AF-A0A348NP05-F1
#
_cell.length_a   1.000
_cell.length_b   1.000
_cell.length_c   1.000
_cell.angle_alpha   90.00
_cell.angle_beta   90.00
_cell.angle_gamma   90.00
#
_symmetry.space_group_name_H-M   'P 1'
#
loop_
_entity.id
_entity.type
_entity.pdbx_description
1 polymer ?
#
loop_
_entity_poly.entity_id
_entity_poly.type
_entity_poly.pdbx_seq_one_letter_code
_entity_poly.pdbx_strand_id
1 'polypeptide(L)'
;RRFGCDTLILDDGFQYLPLKGRLNLLLVDKTNPFGNQHLLPRGILREPIKHLSRASYIFLTKSDGTQDDALLELIREHNPKAEIIECSHQPQYLQAIDGGARLPLDTLKGAHIAAFSGIASPESFENMLRGYGAEIRYNHRFLDHHRFSRGEIQHVYDQADEAELDMIVTTEKDAVRLFEDIKPKIPIYFLRLEIDILSGEEDFEGAAARICLPRNTSAQMTRPSFISENS
;
A
#
# COMPACT_ATOMS: atom_id res chain seq x y z
N ARG A 1 -8.98 -28.33 -6.54
CA ARG A 1 -10.28 -28.41 -7.25
C ARG A 1 -11.51 -28.01 -6.41
N ARG A 2 -11.45 -28.00 -5.06
CA ARG A 2 -12.61 -27.66 -4.19
C ARG A 2 -13.16 -26.23 -4.37
N PHE A 3 -12.33 -25.27 -4.76
CA PHE A 3 -12.71 -23.85 -4.87
C PHE A 3 -12.70 -23.29 -6.30
N GLY A 4 -12.40 -24.12 -7.31
CA GLY A 4 -12.35 -23.66 -8.70
C GLY A 4 -11.28 -22.60 -9.03
N CYS A 5 -10.41 -22.21 -8.10
CA CYS A 5 -9.39 -21.19 -8.31
C CYS A 5 -8.39 -21.59 -9.40
N ASP A 6 -8.11 -20.65 -10.30
CA ASP A 6 -7.07 -20.73 -11.33
C ASP A 6 -5.79 -19.96 -10.97
N THR A 7 -5.89 -19.09 -9.96
CA THR A 7 -4.83 -18.18 -9.51
C THR A 7 -4.69 -18.24 -8.00
N LEU A 8 -3.45 -18.26 -7.52
CA LEU A 8 -3.09 -18.15 -6.11
C LEU A 8 -2.22 -16.90 -5.94
N ILE A 9 -2.61 -16.02 -5.03
CA ILE A 9 -1.82 -14.86 -4.61
C ILE A 9 -1.29 -15.17 -3.21
N LEU A 10 0.03 -15.07 -3.06
CA LEU A 10 0.70 -15.24 -1.78
C LEU A 10 1.04 -13.84 -1.25
N ASP A 11 0.27 -13.40 -0.27
CA ASP A 11 0.64 -12.20 0.49
C ASP A 11 1.92 -12.49 1.28
N ASP A 12 2.90 -11.58 1.23
CA ASP A 12 4.24 -11.76 1.80
C ASP A 12 4.98 -13.07 1.38
N GLY A 13 4.73 -13.55 0.16
CA GLY A 13 5.26 -14.84 -0.32
C GLY A 13 6.70 -14.86 -0.84
N PHE A 14 7.42 -13.73 -0.91
CA PHE A 14 8.70 -13.64 -1.64
C PHE A 14 9.80 -14.54 -1.05
N GLN A 15 9.79 -14.74 0.29
CA GLN A 15 10.70 -15.65 1.01
C GLN A 15 10.28 -17.12 0.90
N TYR A 16 9.05 -17.43 0.46
CA TYR A 16 8.51 -18.78 0.47
C TYR A 16 9.00 -19.59 -0.75
N LEU A 17 10.27 -20.00 -0.69
CA LEU A 17 10.97 -20.77 -1.73
C LEU A 17 10.33 -22.11 -2.15
N PRO A 18 9.65 -22.87 -1.26
CA PRO A 18 9.09 -24.17 -1.66
C PRO A 18 8.04 -24.08 -2.77
N LEU A 19 7.39 -22.94 -2.94
CA LEU A 19 6.40 -22.72 -3.98
C LEU A 19 6.97 -21.82 -5.07
N LYS A 20 7.25 -22.41 -6.23
CA LYS A 20 7.75 -21.65 -7.38
C LYS A 20 6.61 -20.84 -8.00
N GLY A 21 6.56 -19.55 -7.69
CA GLY A 21 5.67 -18.59 -8.33
C GLY A 21 5.92 -18.49 -9.84
N ARG A 22 4.85 -18.35 -10.63
CA ARG A 22 4.95 -18.00 -12.06
C ARG A 22 5.39 -16.54 -12.25
N LEU A 23 5.00 -15.69 -11.32
CA LEU A 23 5.36 -14.29 -11.21
C LEU A 23 5.75 -14.03 -9.76
N ASN A 24 6.87 -13.35 -9.55
CA ASN A 24 7.27 -12.85 -8.24
C ASN A 24 7.25 -11.33 -8.28
N LEU A 25 6.39 -10.72 -7.48
CA LEU A 25 6.33 -9.27 -7.32
C LEU A 25 7.14 -8.92 -6.08
N LEU A 26 8.10 -7.99 -6.21
CA LEU A 26 8.88 -7.49 -5.09
C LEU A 26 8.53 -6.03 -4.85
N LEU A 27 8.20 -5.68 -3.61
CA LEU A 27 8.01 -4.30 -3.20
C LEU A 27 9.33 -3.76 -2.62
N VAL A 28 9.75 -2.58 -3.06
CA VAL A 28 10.88 -1.83 -2.52
C VAL A 28 10.36 -0.48 -2.06
N ASP A 29 10.70 -0.08 -0.83
CA ASP A 29 10.41 1.25 -0.32
C ASP A 29 11.43 2.25 -0.88
N LYS A 30 10.99 3.15 -1.75
CA LYS A 30 11.89 4.13 -2.41
C LYS A 30 12.45 5.17 -1.45
N THR A 31 11.82 5.39 -0.29
CA THR A 31 12.32 6.37 0.71
C THR A 31 13.47 5.82 1.56
N ASN A 32 13.65 4.50 1.60
CA ASN A 32 14.73 3.84 2.33
C ASN A 32 15.12 2.50 1.67
N PRO A 33 15.59 2.54 0.40
CA PRO A 33 15.82 1.34 -0.37
C PRO A 33 16.96 0.53 0.26
N PHE A 34 16.65 -0.71 0.64
CA PHE A 34 17.57 -1.67 1.26
C PHE A 34 18.23 -1.25 2.59
N GLY A 35 17.83 -0.10 3.17
CA GLY A 35 18.35 0.40 4.44
C GLY A 35 19.88 0.50 4.48
N ASN A 36 20.50 -0.05 5.52
CA ASN A 36 21.96 -0.10 5.63
C ASN A 36 22.59 -1.29 4.88
N GLN A 37 21.84 -1.96 3.99
CA GLN A 37 22.26 -3.10 3.18
C GLN A 37 22.68 -4.36 3.95
N HIS A 38 22.42 -4.42 5.26
CA HIS A 38 22.72 -5.60 6.07
C HIS A 38 21.46 -6.41 6.36
N LEU A 39 21.66 -7.72 6.52
CA LEU A 39 20.62 -8.62 7.01
C LEU A 39 20.29 -8.34 8.48
N LEU A 40 19.09 -8.72 8.88
CA LEU A 40 18.71 -8.81 10.29
C LEU A 40 19.74 -9.66 11.08
N PRO A 41 20.09 -9.27 12.32
CA PRO A 41 19.60 -8.10 13.07
C PRO A 41 20.38 -6.80 12.79
N ARG A 42 21.45 -6.83 11.99
CA ARG A 42 22.32 -5.65 11.74
C ARG A 42 21.65 -4.59 10.86
N GLY A 43 20.72 -5.01 10.01
CA GLY A 43 19.92 -4.15 9.14
C GLY A 43 18.50 -4.64 9.01
N ILE A 44 17.76 -4.08 8.05
CA ILE A 44 16.33 -4.36 7.84
C ILE A 44 16.07 -5.50 6.84
N LEU A 45 17.09 -5.96 6.14
CA LEU A 45 16.92 -6.95 5.07
C LEU A 45 16.64 -8.34 5.66
N ARG A 46 15.57 -8.98 5.18
CA ARG A 46 15.28 -10.40 5.46
C ARG A 46 16.08 -11.35 4.56
N GLU A 47 16.45 -10.89 3.38
CA GLU A 47 17.21 -11.63 2.38
C GLU A 47 18.30 -10.75 1.73
N PRO A 48 19.39 -11.33 1.21
CA PRO A 48 20.42 -10.57 0.51
C PRO A 48 19.89 -9.87 -0.74
N ILE A 49 20.42 -8.68 -1.06
CA ILE A 49 20.03 -7.86 -2.22
C ILE A 49 20.10 -8.65 -3.53
N LYS A 50 21.08 -9.55 -3.69
CA LYS A 50 21.20 -10.45 -4.87
C LYS A 50 19.94 -11.27 -5.18
N HIS A 51 19.02 -11.45 -4.22
CA HIS A 51 17.75 -12.16 -4.45
C HIS A 51 16.72 -11.33 -5.22
N LEU A 52 17.00 -10.04 -5.51
CA LEU A 52 16.31 -9.24 -6.52
C LEU A 52 16.18 -9.99 -7.85
N SER A 53 17.17 -10.79 -8.22
CA SER A 53 17.19 -11.63 -9.42
C SER A 53 15.98 -12.57 -9.60
N ARG A 54 15.24 -12.85 -8.52
CA ARG A 54 14.02 -13.68 -8.56
C ARG A 54 12.76 -12.90 -8.92
N ALA A 55 12.78 -11.57 -8.81
CA ALA A 55 11.64 -10.71 -9.10
C ALA A 55 11.34 -10.70 -10.61
N SER A 56 10.06 -10.83 -10.94
CA SER A 56 9.54 -10.59 -12.29
C SER A 56 9.20 -9.11 -12.46
N TYR A 57 8.63 -8.51 -11.42
CA TYR A 57 8.30 -7.09 -11.35
C TYR A 57 8.80 -6.54 -10.02
N ILE A 58 9.33 -5.32 -10.04
CA ILE A 58 9.77 -4.59 -8.86
C ILE A 58 8.93 -3.32 -8.76
N PHE A 59 8.15 -3.20 -7.70
CA PHE A 59 7.38 -2.01 -7.40
C PHE A 59 8.20 -1.11 -6.47
N LEU A 60 8.54 0.08 -6.95
CA LEU A 60 9.09 1.15 -6.14
C LEU A 60 7.94 1.89 -5.47
N THR A 61 7.64 1.49 -4.25
CA THR A 61 6.56 2.06 -3.43
C THR A 61 7.00 3.38 -2.79
N LYS A 62 6.03 4.21 -2.42
CA LYS A 62 6.25 5.54 -1.82
C LYS A 62 7.09 6.46 -2.72
N SER A 63 6.93 6.30 -4.03
CA SER A 63 7.57 7.17 -5.00
C SER A 63 6.91 8.55 -5.00
N ASP A 64 7.70 9.59 -5.27
CA ASP A 64 7.26 10.98 -5.41
C ASP A 64 7.35 11.48 -6.87
N GLY A 65 7.61 10.56 -7.81
CA GLY A 65 7.81 10.83 -9.23
C GLY A 65 9.20 11.34 -9.59
N THR A 66 10.09 11.55 -8.62
CA THR A 66 11.49 11.92 -8.90
C THR A 66 12.31 10.68 -9.22
N GLN A 67 13.08 10.69 -10.31
CA GLN A 67 13.88 9.53 -10.68
C GLN A 67 15.07 9.34 -9.71
N ASP A 68 15.29 8.09 -9.30
CA ASP A 68 16.44 7.70 -8.47
C ASP A 68 17.39 6.79 -9.27
N ASP A 69 18.33 7.41 -9.99
CA ASP A 69 19.25 6.70 -10.87
C ASP A 69 20.12 5.69 -10.12
N ALA A 70 20.57 6.01 -8.91
CA ALA A 70 21.41 5.12 -8.12
C ALA A 70 20.65 3.85 -7.71
N LEU A 71 19.38 3.99 -7.32
CA LEU A 71 18.51 2.85 -7.03
C LEU A 71 18.27 2.01 -8.28
N LEU A 72 17.98 2.64 -9.42
CA LEU A 72 17.75 1.95 -10.69
C LEU A 72 18.99 1.17 -11.13
N GLU A 73 20.19 1.76 -11.04
CA GLU A 73 21.45 1.11 -11.34
C GLU A 73 21.68 -0.13 -10.46
N LEU A 74 21.48 0.00 -9.14
CA LEU A 74 21.62 -1.11 -8.19
C LEU A 74 20.63 -2.24 -8.48
N ILE A 75 19.38 -1.90 -8.81
CA ILE A 75 18.38 -2.90 -9.18
C ILE A 75 18.80 -3.62 -10.46
N ARG A 76 19.27 -2.89 -11.48
CA ARG A 76 19.67 -3.45 -12.77
C ARG A 76 20.94 -4.29 -12.67
N GLU A 77 21.86 -3.97 -11.76
CA GLU A 77 23.04 -4.80 -11.44
C GLU A 77 22.62 -6.21 -10.98
N HIS A 78 21.60 -6.30 -10.13
CA HIS A 78 21.14 -7.58 -9.57
C HIS A 78 20.04 -8.26 -10.37
N ASN A 79 19.26 -7.50 -11.14
CA ASN A 79 18.20 -8.01 -11.99
C ASN A 79 18.03 -7.15 -13.26
N PRO A 80 18.76 -7.45 -14.34
CA PRO A 80 18.66 -6.68 -15.57
C PRO A 80 17.31 -6.84 -16.29
N LYS A 81 16.49 -7.83 -15.91
CA LYS A 81 15.28 -8.24 -16.64
C LYS A 81 13.97 -7.91 -15.93
N ALA A 82 13.99 -7.47 -14.68
CA ALA A 82 12.77 -7.10 -13.99
C ALA A 82 12.17 -5.84 -14.63
N GLU A 83 10.85 -5.84 -14.79
CA GLU A 83 10.13 -4.60 -15.05
C GLU A 83 10.02 -3.80 -13.75
N ILE A 84 10.17 -2.49 -13.84
CA ILE A 84 10.18 -1.58 -12.69
C ILE A 84 8.98 -0.67 -12.81
N ILE A 85 8.14 -0.69 -11.78
CA ILE A 85 6.90 0.09 -11.71
C ILE A 85 7.04 1.04 -10.53
N GLU A 86 6.88 2.34 -10.75
CA GLU A 86 6.84 3.30 -9.65
C GLU A 86 5.40 3.55 -9.22
N CYS A 87 5.16 3.46 -7.91
CA CYS A 87 3.84 3.74 -7.37
C CYS A 87 3.90 4.52 -6.05
N SER A 88 2.81 5.23 -5.79
CA SER A 88 2.62 6.02 -4.59
C SER A 88 1.27 5.73 -3.97
N HIS A 89 1.13 6.00 -2.66
CA HIS A 89 -0.17 5.96 -2.01
C HIS A 89 -0.75 7.37 -2.03
N GLN A 90 -1.86 7.55 -2.74
CA GLN A 90 -2.55 8.81 -2.88
C GLN A 90 -3.80 8.84 -2.00
N PRO A 91 -3.88 9.77 -1.03
CA PRO A 91 -5.10 10.03 -0.28
C PRO A 91 -6.22 10.50 -1.20
N GLN A 92 -7.42 9.94 -1.00
CA GLN A 92 -8.58 10.28 -1.81
C GLN A 92 -9.63 11.06 -1.01
N TYR A 93 -10.08 10.49 0.11
CA TYR A 93 -11.14 11.05 0.96
C TYR A 93 -11.12 10.42 2.34
N LEU A 94 -11.87 11.01 3.27
CA LEU A 94 -12.21 10.41 4.55
C LEU A 94 -13.53 9.65 4.43
N GLN A 95 -13.58 8.40 4.87
CA GLN A 95 -14.79 7.58 4.86
C GLN A 95 -15.24 7.29 6.29
N ALA A 96 -16.51 7.61 6.60
CA ALA A 96 -17.07 7.27 7.90
C ALA A 96 -17.06 5.75 8.11
N ILE A 97 -16.66 5.29 9.30
CA ILE A 97 -16.47 3.85 9.57
C ILE A 97 -17.77 3.04 9.48
N ASP A 98 -18.92 3.70 9.65
CA ASP A 98 -20.26 3.10 9.58
C ASP A 98 -20.78 3.00 8.14
N GLY A 99 -19.95 3.29 7.15
CA GLY A 99 -20.34 3.34 5.74
C GLY A 99 -21.13 4.58 5.37
N GLY A 100 -21.20 5.57 6.26
CA GLY A 100 -21.87 6.85 6.05
C GLY A 100 -21.11 7.77 5.09
N ALA A 101 -21.14 9.08 5.40
CA ALA A 101 -20.65 10.10 4.49
C ALA A 101 -19.17 9.97 4.15
N ARG A 102 -18.83 10.35 2.90
CA ARG A 102 -17.47 10.61 2.45
C ARG A 102 -17.20 12.10 2.56
N LEU A 103 -16.07 12.46 3.16
CA LEU A 103 -15.64 13.84 3.25
C LEU A 103 -14.41 14.08 2.36
N PRO A 104 -14.36 15.20 1.64
CA PRO A 104 -13.16 15.59 0.89
C PRO A 104 -12.00 15.85 1.86
N LEU A 105 -10.77 15.69 1.39
CA LEU A 105 -9.58 15.90 2.21
C LEU A 105 -9.43 17.36 2.69
N ASP A 106 -10.02 18.32 1.96
CA ASP A 106 -10.07 19.72 2.38
C ASP A 106 -10.76 19.93 3.74
N THR A 107 -11.60 18.98 4.17
CA THR A 107 -12.20 19.00 5.51
C THR A 107 -11.16 18.84 6.63
N LEU A 108 -9.97 18.32 6.33
CA LEU A 108 -8.87 18.25 7.30
C LEU A 108 -8.25 19.62 7.58
N LYS A 109 -8.41 20.61 6.69
CA LYS A 109 -7.72 21.89 6.80
C LYS A 109 -8.17 22.69 8.02
N GLY A 110 -7.30 22.79 9.02
CA GLY A 110 -7.57 23.46 10.29
C GLY A 110 -8.45 22.65 11.25
N ALA A 111 -8.78 21.40 10.92
CA ALA A 111 -9.55 20.53 11.81
C ALA A 111 -8.67 20.03 12.96
N HIS A 112 -9.17 20.14 14.19
CA HIS A 112 -8.57 19.54 15.37
C HIS A 112 -8.99 18.08 15.44
N ILE A 113 -8.04 17.16 15.25
CA ILE A 113 -8.36 15.73 15.16
C ILE A 113 -7.65 14.91 16.22
N ALA A 114 -8.29 13.80 16.61
CA ALA A 114 -7.58 12.65 17.16
C ALA A 114 -7.13 11.74 16.02
N ALA A 115 -5.92 11.20 16.11
CA ALA A 115 -5.43 10.16 15.22
C ALA A 115 -5.04 8.90 15.98
N PHE A 116 -5.28 7.73 15.40
CA PHE A 116 -4.66 6.50 15.89
C PHE A 116 -4.36 5.52 14.77
N SER A 117 -3.30 4.73 14.94
CA SER A 117 -2.94 3.70 13.95
C SER A 117 -2.14 2.55 14.55
N GLY A 118 -2.33 1.35 14.00
CA GLY A 118 -1.62 0.11 14.32
C GLY A 118 -0.95 -0.49 13.08
N ILE A 119 -0.16 0.35 12.39
CA ILE A 119 0.54 0.04 11.14
C ILE A 119 2.06 0.13 11.29
N ALA A 120 2.81 -0.42 10.34
CA ALA A 120 4.28 -0.43 10.36
C ALA A 120 4.95 0.96 10.36
N SER A 121 4.29 1.99 9.81
CA SER A 121 4.81 3.37 9.77
C SER A 121 3.74 4.40 10.16
N PRO A 122 3.44 4.55 11.46
CA PRO A 122 2.46 5.52 11.96
C PRO A 122 2.81 6.96 11.58
N GLU A 123 4.09 7.30 11.56
CA GLU A 123 4.59 8.63 11.20
C GLU A 123 4.21 9.04 9.78
N SER A 124 4.28 8.11 8.82
CA SER A 124 3.87 8.39 7.44
C SER A 124 2.39 8.76 7.36
N PHE A 125 1.54 8.08 8.13
CA PHE A 125 0.11 8.38 8.20
C PHE A 125 -0.17 9.74 8.85
N GLU A 126 0.50 10.04 9.95
CA GLU A 126 0.35 11.35 10.61
C GLU A 126 0.83 12.51 9.72
N ASN A 127 1.98 12.34 9.06
CA ASN A 127 2.53 13.36 8.17
C ASN A 127 1.60 13.62 6.98
N MET A 128 0.93 12.58 6.49
CA MET A 128 -0.09 12.71 5.45
C MET A 128 -1.27 13.54 5.95
N LEU A 129 -1.84 13.25 7.12
CA LEU A 129 -2.92 14.05 7.70
C LEU A 129 -2.52 15.51 7.92
N ARG A 130 -1.33 15.76 8.48
CA ARG A 130 -0.78 17.12 8.66
C ARG A 130 -0.55 17.82 7.32
N GLY A 131 -0.14 17.08 6.28
CA GLY A 131 0.06 17.58 4.93
C GLY A 131 -1.22 18.14 4.29
N TYR A 132 -2.39 17.58 4.65
CA TYR A 132 -3.71 18.12 4.27
C TYR A 132 -4.25 19.18 5.25
N GLY A 133 -3.42 19.63 6.20
CA GLY A 133 -3.73 20.73 7.11
C GLY A 133 -4.42 20.33 8.42
N ALA A 134 -4.47 19.04 8.75
CA ALA A 134 -5.02 18.58 10.02
C ALA A 134 -4.14 19.00 11.21
N GLU A 135 -4.77 19.45 12.28
CA GLU A 135 -4.14 19.68 13.57
C GLU A 135 -4.36 18.46 14.48
N ILE A 136 -3.40 17.54 14.50
CA ILE A 136 -3.47 16.35 15.35
C ILE A 136 -3.25 16.78 16.82
N ARG A 137 -4.34 16.88 17.59
CA ARG A 137 -4.33 17.29 19.01
C ARG A 137 -4.20 16.11 19.97
N TYR A 138 -4.66 14.94 19.56
CA TYR A 138 -4.45 13.67 20.26
C TYR A 138 -3.95 12.63 19.26
N ASN A 139 -2.94 11.84 19.66
CA ASN A 139 -2.39 10.79 18.79
C ASN A 139 -2.07 9.53 19.59
N HIS A 140 -2.50 8.37 19.10
CA HIS A 140 -2.20 7.09 19.72
C HIS A 140 -1.62 6.09 18.71
N ARG A 141 -0.39 5.63 18.96
CA ARG A 141 0.30 4.62 18.13
C ARG A 141 0.20 3.25 18.79
N PHE A 142 -0.43 2.31 18.11
CA PHE A 142 -0.43 0.89 18.49
C PHE A 142 0.67 0.13 17.74
N LEU A 143 1.02 -1.06 18.22
CA LEU A 143 1.93 -1.95 17.51
C LEU A 143 1.32 -2.39 16.17
N ASP A 144 2.16 -2.67 15.16
CA ASP A 144 1.65 -3.19 13.89
C ASP A 144 0.95 -4.54 14.12
N HIS A 145 -0.19 -4.72 13.47
CA HIS A 145 -1.09 -5.86 13.68
C HIS A 145 -1.67 -5.99 15.11
N HIS A 146 -1.63 -4.93 15.92
CA HIS A 146 -2.26 -4.93 17.25
C HIS A 146 -3.74 -5.32 17.17
N ARG A 147 -4.16 -6.14 18.13
CA ARG A 147 -5.57 -6.46 18.35
C ARG A 147 -6.07 -5.53 19.42
N PHE A 148 -6.85 -4.53 19.01
CA PHE A 148 -7.44 -3.57 19.93
C PHE A 148 -8.29 -4.29 20.98
N SER A 149 -8.19 -3.84 22.21
CA SER A 149 -9.17 -4.11 23.25
C SER A 149 -10.24 -3.03 23.25
N ARG A 150 -11.41 -3.37 23.80
CA ARG A 150 -12.52 -2.43 23.96
C ARG A 150 -12.13 -1.21 24.79
N GLY A 151 -11.38 -1.43 25.87
CA GLY A 151 -10.93 -0.36 26.77
C GLY A 151 -9.97 0.61 26.08
N GLU A 152 -9.06 0.12 25.24
CA GLU A 152 -8.14 0.99 24.48
C GLU A 152 -8.89 1.88 23.49
N ILE A 153 -9.83 1.32 22.73
CA ILE A 153 -10.61 2.11 21.76
C ILE A 153 -11.52 3.10 22.48
N GLN A 154 -12.18 2.69 23.56
CA GLN A 154 -12.99 3.59 24.38
C GLN A 154 -12.14 4.74 24.93
N HIS A 155 -10.92 4.46 25.39
CA HIS A 155 -10.02 5.50 25.87
C HIS A 155 -9.66 6.53 24.78
N VAL A 156 -9.40 6.08 23.54
CA VAL A 156 -9.18 7.01 22.41
C VAL A 156 -10.41 7.86 22.15
N TYR A 157 -11.61 7.28 22.23
CA TYR A 157 -12.87 8.01 22.03
C TYR A 157 -13.11 9.04 23.12
N ASP A 158 -12.87 8.68 24.38
CA ASP A 158 -13.04 9.56 25.53
C ASP A 158 -12.05 10.73 25.48
N GLN A 159 -10.79 10.49 25.16
CA GLN A 159 -9.79 11.55 25.02
C GLN A 159 -10.12 12.54 23.90
N ALA A 160 -10.69 12.05 22.81
CA ALA A 160 -11.07 12.90 21.70
C ALA A 160 -12.34 13.73 22.00
N ASP A 161 -13.28 13.16 22.75
CA ASP A 161 -14.49 13.85 23.24
C ASP A 161 -14.14 14.91 24.31
N GLU A 162 -13.31 14.56 25.30
CA GLU A 162 -12.86 15.47 26.37
C GLU A 162 -12.09 16.68 25.84
N ALA A 163 -11.35 16.50 24.74
CA ALA A 163 -10.62 17.57 24.07
C ALA A 163 -11.46 18.34 23.03
N GLU A 164 -12.76 18.05 22.93
CA GLU A 164 -13.72 18.67 22.00
C GLU A 164 -13.21 18.68 20.54
N LEU A 165 -12.66 17.55 20.09
CA LEU A 165 -12.09 17.42 18.74
C LEU A 165 -13.17 17.26 17.68
N ASP A 166 -12.89 17.74 16.48
CA ASP A 166 -13.83 17.72 15.35
C ASP A 166 -14.12 16.30 14.86
N MET A 167 -13.09 15.42 14.89
CA MET A 167 -13.20 14.04 14.45
C MET A 167 -12.04 13.16 14.92
N ILE A 168 -12.22 11.85 14.79
CA ILE A 168 -11.18 10.83 14.94
C ILE A 168 -10.83 10.29 13.56
N VAL A 169 -9.54 10.19 13.23
CA VAL A 169 -9.07 9.64 11.96
C VAL A 169 -8.13 8.46 12.19
N THR A 170 -8.39 7.35 11.51
CA THR A 170 -7.55 6.14 11.55
C THR A 170 -7.24 5.61 10.15
N THR A 171 -6.54 4.48 10.07
CA THR A 171 -6.26 3.80 8.80
C THR A 171 -7.40 2.85 8.43
N GLU A 172 -7.57 2.55 7.14
CA GLU A 172 -8.56 1.55 6.70
C GLU A 172 -8.30 0.16 7.32
N LYS A 173 -7.02 -0.23 7.46
CA LYS A 173 -6.60 -1.51 8.08
C LYS A 173 -7.02 -1.61 9.55
N ASP A 174 -7.03 -0.49 10.27
CA ASP A 174 -7.41 -0.46 11.68
C ASP A 174 -8.92 -0.31 11.85
N ALA A 175 -9.59 0.44 10.97
CA ALA A 175 -11.04 0.62 11.01
C ALA A 175 -11.82 -0.71 10.96
N VAL A 176 -11.37 -1.67 10.15
CA VAL A 176 -12.00 -3.01 10.05
C VAL A 176 -11.88 -3.86 11.32
N ARG A 177 -11.06 -3.43 12.29
CA ARG A 177 -10.85 -4.12 13.58
C ARG A 177 -11.61 -3.45 14.73
N LEU A 178 -12.32 -2.36 14.47
CA LEU A 178 -13.09 -1.66 15.49
C LEU A 178 -14.34 -2.45 15.88
N PHE A 179 -14.83 -2.12 17.06
CA PHE A 179 -15.98 -2.78 17.68
C PHE A 179 -17.27 -2.07 17.26
N GLU A 180 -18.25 -2.80 16.74
CA GLU A 180 -19.56 -2.22 16.39
C GLU A 180 -20.35 -1.79 17.63
N ASP A 181 -20.12 -2.44 18.77
CA ASP A 181 -20.80 -2.20 20.06
C ASP A 181 -20.31 -0.95 20.80
N ILE A 182 -19.21 -0.34 20.35
CA ILE A 182 -18.63 0.86 20.95
C ILE A 182 -18.64 1.98 19.91
N LYS A 183 -19.30 3.09 20.24
CA LYS A 183 -19.42 4.24 19.35
C LYS A 183 -18.83 5.48 19.99
N PRO A 184 -18.01 6.26 19.27
CA PRO A 184 -17.58 7.56 19.76
C PRO A 184 -18.76 8.55 19.75
N LYS A 185 -18.68 9.59 20.58
CA LYS A 185 -19.65 10.70 20.55
C LYS A 185 -19.39 11.67 19.39
N ILE A 186 -18.13 11.75 18.96
CA ILE A 186 -17.68 12.52 17.80
C ILE A 186 -17.50 11.60 16.58
N PRO A 187 -17.57 12.10 15.35
CA PRO A 187 -17.49 11.24 14.17
C PRO A 187 -16.07 10.67 13.99
N ILE A 188 -16.02 9.45 13.47
CA ILE A 188 -14.78 8.72 13.19
C ILE A 188 -14.73 8.33 11.72
N TYR A 189 -13.57 8.57 11.11
CA TYR A 189 -13.29 8.30 9.72
C TYR A 189 -12.02 7.47 9.57
N PHE A 190 -11.92 6.75 8.47
CA PHE A 190 -10.62 6.27 7.99
C PHE A 190 -10.20 7.03 6.74
N LEU A 191 -8.89 7.20 6.58
CA LEU A 191 -8.33 7.79 5.36
C LEU A 191 -8.32 6.73 4.25
N ARG A 192 -9.05 6.99 3.16
CA ARG A 192 -9.00 6.14 1.96
C ARG A 192 -7.75 6.48 1.16
N LEU A 193 -6.94 5.45 0.93
CA LEU A 193 -5.76 5.51 0.07
C LEU A 193 -6.03 4.70 -1.20
N GLU A 194 -5.53 5.20 -2.32
CA GLU A 194 -5.43 4.44 -3.57
C GLU A 194 -3.97 4.37 -4.01
N ILE A 195 -3.64 3.33 -4.76
CA ILE A 195 -2.32 3.21 -5.37
C ILE A 195 -2.39 3.94 -6.69
N ASP A 196 -1.49 4.90 -6.87
CA ASP A 196 -1.30 5.60 -8.14
C ASP A 196 0.00 5.11 -8.79
N ILE A 197 -0.07 4.77 -10.07
CA ILE A 197 1.06 4.30 -10.87
C ILE A 197 1.70 5.51 -11.54
N LEU A 198 2.89 5.88 -11.08
CA LEU A 198 3.61 7.05 -11.59
C LEU A 198 4.40 6.72 -12.87
N SER A 199 4.88 5.48 -13.00
CA SER A 199 5.56 4.98 -14.20
C SER A 199 5.45 3.46 -14.31
N GLY A 200 5.59 2.93 -15.54
CA GLY A 200 5.47 1.49 -15.80
C GLY A 200 4.03 0.99 -15.87
N GLU A 201 3.08 1.83 -16.29
CA GLU A 201 1.65 1.47 -16.40
C GLU A 201 1.42 0.27 -17.35
N GLU A 202 2.08 0.24 -18.51
CA GLU A 202 2.00 -0.90 -19.43
C GLU A 202 2.51 -2.20 -18.80
N ASP A 203 3.57 -2.12 -18.01
CA ASP A 203 4.14 -3.28 -17.30
C ASP A 203 3.20 -3.75 -16.18
N PHE A 204 2.56 -2.82 -15.47
CA PHE A 204 1.54 -3.11 -14.47
C PHE A 204 0.35 -3.83 -15.08
N GLU A 205 -0.21 -3.29 -16.17
CA GLU A 205 -1.32 -3.92 -16.90
C GLU A 205 -0.91 -5.29 -17.45
N GLY A 206 0.31 -5.41 -17.97
CA GLY A 206 0.88 -6.69 -18.38
C GLY A 206 0.97 -7.70 -17.23
N ALA A 207 1.39 -7.27 -16.03
CA ALA A 207 1.41 -8.10 -14.83
C ALA A 207 0.00 -8.53 -14.43
N ALA A 208 -0.94 -7.58 -14.34
CA ALA A 208 -2.32 -7.80 -13.95
C ALA A 208 -3.03 -8.74 -14.92
N ALA A 209 -2.92 -8.52 -16.23
CA ALA A 209 -3.47 -9.40 -17.26
C ALA A 209 -2.91 -10.82 -17.14
N ARG A 210 -1.61 -10.97 -16.90
CA ARG A 210 -1.01 -12.30 -16.71
C ARG A 210 -1.52 -13.00 -15.45
N ILE A 211 -1.84 -12.26 -14.38
CA ILE A 211 -2.39 -12.80 -13.14
C ILE A 211 -3.86 -13.17 -13.32
N CYS A 212 -4.69 -12.25 -13.82
CA CYS A 212 -6.14 -12.36 -13.91
C CYS A 212 -6.64 -13.19 -15.11
N LEU A 213 -5.84 -13.32 -16.17
CA LEU A 213 -6.13 -14.17 -17.33
C LEU A 213 -5.08 -15.30 -17.42
N PRO A 214 -5.10 -16.27 -16.48
CA PRO A 214 -4.19 -17.40 -16.52
C PRO A 214 -4.54 -18.32 -17.69
N ARG A 215 -3.96 -18.05 -18.87
CA ARG A 215 -3.96 -18.88 -20.09
C ARG A 215 -5.27 -19.66 -20.34
N ASN A 216 -6.18 -19.01 -21.05
CA ASN A 216 -7.10 -19.68 -21.97
C ASN A 216 -7.21 -18.91 -23.29
N THR A 217 -6.08 -18.56 -23.91
CA THR A 217 -6.04 -18.02 -25.29
C THR A 217 -4.65 -18.19 -25.88
N SER A 218 -4.27 -19.43 -26.20
CA SER A 218 -3.20 -19.71 -27.18
C SER A 218 -3.76 -19.88 -28.59
N ALA A 219 -4.92 -19.28 -28.88
CA ALA A 219 -5.50 -19.19 -30.21
C ALA A 219 -6.00 -17.76 -30.39
N GLN A 220 -5.64 -17.13 -31.51
CA GLN A 220 -5.97 -15.75 -31.91
C GLN A 220 -5.04 -14.63 -31.39
N MET A 221 -3.74 -14.78 -31.61
CA MET A 221 -2.92 -13.63 -32.03
C MET A 221 -2.38 -13.93 -33.43
N THR A 222 -3.26 -13.93 -34.44
CA THR A 222 -2.85 -13.69 -35.82
C THR A 222 -2.57 -12.20 -35.96
N ARG A 223 -1.30 -11.87 -36.21
CA ARG A 223 -0.84 -10.53 -36.60
C ARG A 223 -1.71 -10.02 -37.76
N PRO A 224 -2.18 -8.76 -37.77
CA PRO A 224 -2.69 -8.16 -39.00
C PRO A 224 -1.51 -8.01 -39.96
N SER A 225 -1.54 -8.77 -41.04
CA SER A 225 -0.69 -8.54 -42.20
C SER A 225 -1.10 -7.19 -42.81
N PHE A 226 -0.23 -6.19 -42.70
CA PHE A 226 -0.37 -4.99 -43.53
C PHE A 226 -0.13 -5.41 -44.98
N ILE A 227 -1.22 -5.55 -45.73
CA ILE A 227 -1.19 -5.63 -47.19
C ILE A 227 -0.89 -4.23 -47.69
N SER A 228 0.18 -4.13 -48.47
CA SER A 228 0.46 -3.00 -49.34
C SER A 228 -0.49 -3.05 -50.53
N GLU A 229 -1.25 -2.00 -50.75
CA GLU A 229 -1.84 -1.74 -52.07
C GLU A 229 -1.56 -0.30 -52.49
N ASN A 230 -0.93 -0.21 -53.65
CA ASN A 230 -0.67 0.99 -54.45
C ASN A 230 -1.97 1.71 -54.79
N SER A 231 -1.91 3.06 -54.79
CA SER A 231 -2.47 3.92 -55.84
C SER A 231 -1.71 5.23 -55.85
#